data_AF-A0A6L3XNW2-F1
#
_entry.id   AF-A0A6L3XNW2-F1
#
_cell.length_a   1.000
_cell.length_b   1.000
_cell.length_c   1.000
_cell.angle_alpha   90.00
_cell.angle_beta   90.00
_cell.angle_gamma   90.00
#
_symmetry.space_group_name_H-M   'P 1'
#
loop_
_entity.id
_entity.type
_entity.pdbx_description
1 polymer ?
#
loop_
_entity_poly.entity_id
_entity_poly.type
_entity_poly.pdbx_seq_one_letter_code
_entity_poly.pdbx_strand_id
1 'polypeptide(L)'
;EHPLLRKRAGEGIAKAQSWLTEFFKTADGDFFACTPEEGSKAFLHRFAAAGAAIRYQAVHSEEVEDILALDIALRRNDTEWFEHLPPEIDSKLVHKLYYGHFMCYVFHQDYIVKKGVDAHALKEQMLALLHERGAQYPAEHNVGHLYKAPETLKQFYRKNDPTNSMNPGIGKTTRKKYWKESAETEEHNTQASDELL
;
A
#
# COMPACT_ATOMS: atom_id res chain seq x y z
N GLU A 1 -6.97 8.81 -17.11
CA GLU A 1 -8.02 7.77 -17.26
C GLU A 1 -7.84 6.74 -16.13
N HIS A 2 -8.93 6.19 -15.58
CA HIS A 2 -8.89 5.26 -14.44
C HIS A 2 -9.69 3.98 -14.74
N PRO A 3 -9.05 2.81 -14.90
CA PRO A 3 -9.74 1.55 -15.14
C PRO A 3 -10.19 0.87 -13.83
N LEU A 4 -11.42 0.35 -13.82
CA LEU A 4 -11.95 -0.48 -12.73
C LEU A 4 -12.40 -1.84 -13.25
N LEU A 5 -11.72 -2.91 -12.84
CA LEU A 5 -12.11 -4.27 -13.17
C LEU A 5 -13.17 -4.78 -12.18
N ARG A 6 -14.43 -4.83 -12.61
CA ARG A 6 -15.55 -5.27 -11.77
C ARG A 6 -16.05 -6.66 -12.18
N LYS A 7 -15.57 -7.71 -11.48
CA LYS A 7 -16.07 -9.09 -11.66
C LYS A 7 -17.37 -9.29 -10.88
N ARG A 8 -18.38 -9.88 -11.53
CA ARG A 8 -19.70 -10.20 -10.96
C ARG A 8 -20.04 -11.66 -11.23
N ALA A 9 -20.91 -12.24 -10.41
CA ALA A 9 -21.35 -13.62 -10.55
C ALA A 9 -22.86 -13.74 -10.30
N GLY A 10 -23.48 -14.78 -10.88
CA GLY A 10 -24.90 -15.07 -10.75
C GLY A 10 -25.80 -13.88 -11.11
N GLU A 11 -26.86 -13.67 -10.33
CA GLU A 11 -27.78 -12.54 -10.51
C GLU A 11 -27.10 -11.16 -10.41
N GLY A 12 -25.91 -11.10 -9.81
CA GLY A 12 -25.15 -9.87 -9.67
C GLY A 12 -24.64 -9.30 -11.00
N ILE A 13 -24.63 -10.10 -12.08
CA ILE A 13 -24.23 -9.69 -13.43
C ILE A 13 -25.27 -8.73 -14.02
N ALA A 14 -26.53 -9.16 -14.14
CA ALA A 14 -27.60 -8.35 -14.72
C ALA A 14 -27.85 -7.07 -13.92
N LYS A 15 -27.83 -7.16 -12.57
CA LYS A 15 -27.96 -6.00 -11.67
C LYS A 15 -26.86 -4.96 -11.91
N ALA A 16 -25.60 -5.40 -12.08
CA ALA A 16 -24.50 -4.48 -12.33
C ALA A 16 -24.57 -3.86 -13.72
N GLN A 17 -24.92 -4.65 -14.74
CA GLN A 17 -25.04 -4.15 -16.10
C GLN A 17 -26.13 -3.08 -16.22
N SER A 18 -27.32 -3.35 -15.70
CA SER A 18 -28.41 -2.36 -15.71
C SER A 18 -28.03 -1.08 -14.98
N TRP A 19 -27.39 -1.19 -13.80
CA TRP A 19 -26.96 -0.02 -13.04
C TRP A 19 -25.87 0.78 -13.76
N LEU A 20 -24.85 0.11 -14.33
CA LEU A 20 -23.76 0.78 -15.05
C LEU A 20 -24.26 1.46 -16.33
N THR A 21 -25.18 0.83 -17.06
CA THR A 21 -25.83 1.44 -18.23
C THR A 21 -26.56 2.73 -17.85
N GLU A 22 -27.25 2.78 -16.71
CA GLU A 22 -27.90 4.02 -16.28
C GLU A 22 -26.89 5.06 -15.81
N PHE A 23 -25.91 4.64 -15.00
CA PHE A 23 -24.90 5.50 -14.42
C PHE A 23 -24.08 6.26 -15.48
N PHE A 24 -23.61 5.57 -16.52
CA PHE A 24 -22.79 6.16 -17.59
C PHE A 24 -23.58 6.94 -18.65
N LYS A 25 -24.91 7.11 -18.51
CA LYS A 25 -25.63 8.11 -19.32
C LYS A 25 -25.27 9.54 -18.94
N THR A 26 -24.87 9.74 -17.68
CA THR A 26 -24.61 11.06 -17.12
C THR A 26 -23.21 11.20 -16.50
N ALA A 27 -22.60 10.10 -16.07
CA ALA A 27 -21.24 10.10 -15.55
C ALA A 27 -20.21 10.06 -16.67
N ASP A 28 -19.07 10.73 -16.48
CA ASP A 28 -17.95 10.66 -17.41
C ASP A 28 -17.33 9.25 -17.42
N GLY A 29 -17.07 8.73 -18.62
CA GLY A 29 -16.49 7.40 -18.84
C GLY A 29 -17.44 6.44 -19.53
N ASP A 30 -17.06 5.16 -19.56
CA ASP A 30 -17.86 4.09 -20.15
C ASP A 30 -17.47 2.73 -19.55
N PHE A 31 -18.22 1.68 -19.88
CA PHE A 31 -17.90 0.31 -19.56
C PHE A 31 -18.28 -0.62 -20.70
N PHE A 32 -17.61 -1.77 -20.78
CA PHE A 32 -18.00 -2.86 -21.67
C PHE A 32 -18.02 -4.19 -20.92
N ALA A 33 -18.89 -5.08 -21.36
CA ALA A 33 -18.89 -6.46 -20.86
C ALA A 33 -17.73 -7.21 -21.52
N CYS A 34 -16.78 -7.67 -20.71
CA CYS A 34 -15.66 -8.45 -21.23
C CYS A 34 -16.14 -9.81 -21.75
N THR A 35 -15.57 -10.22 -22.88
CA THR A 35 -15.50 -11.64 -23.27
C THR A 35 -14.69 -12.44 -22.23
N PRO A 36 -14.79 -13.78 -22.22
CA PRO A 36 -13.98 -14.61 -21.32
C PRO A 36 -12.47 -14.35 -21.45
N GLU A 37 -12.00 -14.12 -22.68
CA GLU A 37 -10.59 -13.84 -22.96
C GLU A 37 -10.15 -12.48 -22.41
N GLU A 38 -10.92 -11.41 -22.70
CA GLU A 38 -10.63 -10.07 -22.17
C GLU A 38 -10.67 -10.06 -20.64
N GLY A 39 -11.67 -10.71 -20.04
CA GLY A 39 -11.79 -10.80 -18.58
C GLY A 39 -10.61 -11.53 -17.95
N SER A 40 -10.15 -12.64 -18.55
CA SER A 40 -8.96 -13.36 -18.07
C SER A 40 -7.70 -12.49 -18.18
N LYS A 41 -7.45 -11.89 -19.37
CA LYS A 41 -6.27 -11.06 -19.62
C LYS A 41 -6.24 -9.79 -18.78
N ALA A 42 -7.38 -9.14 -18.56
CA ALA A 42 -7.46 -7.95 -17.72
C ALA A 42 -7.02 -8.24 -16.27
N PHE A 43 -7.47 -9.36 -15.71
CA PHE A 43 -7.04 -9.77 -14.36
C PHE A 43 -5.56 -10.19 -14.33
N LEU A 44 -5.08 -10.95 -15.32
CA LEU A 44 -3.65 -11.29 -15.42
C LEU A 44 -2.79 -10.02 -15.50
N HIS A 45 -3.20 -9.04 -16.29
CA HIS A 45 -2.49 -7.77 -16.42
C HIS A 45 -2.49 -6.98 -15.10
N ARG A 46 -3.62 -6.92 -14.40
CA ARG A 46 -3.73 -6.30 -13.07
C ARG A 46 -2.78 -6.94 -12.04
N PHE A 47 -2.62 -8.25 -12.05
CA PHE A 47 -1.70 -8.94 -11.12
C PHE A 47 -0.23 -8.76 -11.50
N ALA A 48 0.08 -8.52 -12.78
CA ALA A 48 1.44 -8.24 -13.23
C ALA A 48 1.99 -6.89 -12.74
N ALA A 49 1.13 -5.97 -12.26
CA ALA A 49 1.52 -4.62 -11.85
C ALA A 49 2.67 -4.59 -10.82
N ALA A 50 2.58 -5.40 -9.75
CA ALA A 50 3.63 -5.47 -8.72
C ALA A 50 4.97 -5.96 -9.30
N GLY A 51 4.92 -6.98 -10.18
CA GLY A 51 6.12 -7.48 -10.85
C GLY A 51 6.72 -6.49 -11.84
N ALA A 52 5.88 -5.67 -12.50
CA ALA A 52 6.33 -4.66 -13.46
C ALA A 52 7.17 -3.57 -12.78
N ALA A 53 6.77 -3.10 -11.59
CA ALA A 53 7.54 -2.12 -10.82
C ALA A 53 8.94 -2.65 -10.46
N ILE A 54 9.01 -3.89 -9.94
CA ILE A 54 10.27 -4.59 -9.61
C ILE A 54 11.17 -4.70 -10.84
N ARG A 55 10.61 -5.11 -11.98
CA ARG A 55 11.37 -5.25 -13.23
C ARG A 55 11.84 -3.91 -13.77
N TYR A 56 11.03 -2.86 -13.65
CA TYR A 56 11.42 -1.52 -14.05
C TYR A 56 12.62 -1.04 -13.25
N GLN A 57 12.57 -1.16 -11.92
CA GLN A 57 13.68 -0.76 -11.04
C GLN A 57 14.95 -1.55 -11.35
N ALA A 58 14.84 -2.87 -11.56
CA ALA A 58 16.00 -3.71 -11.87
C ALA A 58 16.67 -3.36 -13.22
N VAL A 59 15.89 -2.93 -14.22
CA VAL A 59 16.43 -2.51 -15.53
C VAL A 59 17.11 -1.13 -15.43
N HIS A 60 16.63 -0.26 -14.55
CA HIS A 60 17.11 1.12 -14.39
C HIS A 60 17.86 1.31 -13.05
N SER A 61 18.53 0.26 -12.54
CA SER A 61 19.09 0.25 -11.18
C SER A 61 20.09 1.38 -10.90
N GLU A 62 20.79 1.85 -11.95
CA GLU A 62 21.73 2.97 -11.87
C GLU A 62 21.05 4.35 -11.93
N GLU A 63 19.78 4.42 -12.36
CA GLU A 63 19.03 5.65 -12.62
C GLU A 63 17.97 5.94 -11.55
N VAL A 64 17.60 4.94 -10.74
CA VAL A 64 16.56 5.06 -9.71
C VAL A 64 17.00 4.42 -8.39
N GLU A 65 16.33 4.78 -7.30
CA GLU A 65 16.47 4.11 -6.00
C GLU A 65 15.61 2.85 -5.90
N ASP A 66 15.69 2.17 -4.75
CA ASP A 66 14.76 1.10 -4.38
C ASP A 66 13.30 1.58 -4.42
N ILE A 67 12.40 0.65 -4.73
CA ILE A 67 10.96 0.94 -4.80
C ILE A 67 10.45 1.32 -3.42
N LEU A 68 9.83 2.48 -3.32
CA LEU A 68 9.05 2.86 -2.15
C LEU A 68 7.65 2.32 -2.36
N ALA A 69 7.30 1.24 -1.66
CA ALA A 69 5.98 0.60 -1.75
C ALA A 69 5.15 0.90 -0.50
N LEU A 70 3.92 1.40 -0.69
CA LEU A 70 2.94 1.64 0.35
C LEU A 70 1.71 0.74 0.15
N ASP A 71 1.26 0.12 1.25
CA ASP A 71 0.08 -0.75 1.29
C ASP A 71 -0.94 -0.17 2.27
N ILE A 72 -1.96 0.49 1.74
CA ILE A 72 -2.84 1.39 2.50
C ILE A 72 -4.30 0.99 2.42
N ALA A 73 -5.02 1.18 3.52
CA ALA A 73 -6.47 1.05 3.61
C ALA A 73 -7.06 2.41 4.00
N LEU A 74 -7.85 2.99 3.10
CA LEU A 74 -8.55 4.25 3.36
C LEU A 74 -9.77 4.03 4.26
N ARG A 75 -10.26 5.09 4.90
CA ARG A 75 -11.51 5.03 5.68
C ARG A 75 -12.67 4.68 4.75
N ARG A 76 -13.59 3.83 5.22
CA ARG A 76 -14.76 3.40 4.43
C ARG A 76 -15.65 4.55 3.93
N ASN A 77 -15.60 5.71 4.58
CA ASN A 77 -16.34 6.91 4.23
C ASN A 77 -15.48 7.99 3.52
N ASP A 78 -14.25 7.66 3.10
CA ASP A 78 -13.36 8.58 2.40
C ASP A 78 -13.92 8.89 1.00
N THR A 79 -13.91 10.15 0.60
CA THR A 79 -14.45 10.63 -0.68
C THR A 79 -13.35 10.96 -1.70
N GLU A 80 -12.09 11.03 -1.27
CA GLU A 80 -10.97 11.53 -2.08
C GLU A 80 -9.93 10.45 -2.36
N TRP A 81 -10.37 9.27 -2.80
CA TRP A 81 -9.52 8.08 -2.91
C TRP A 81 -8.21 8.28 -3.72
N PHE A 82 -8.23 9.16 -4.73
CA PHE A 82 -7.07 9.44 -5.56
C PHE A 82 -6.10 10.41 -4.87
N GLU A 83 -4.81 10.08 -4.90
CA GLU A 83 -3.80 10.84 -4.18
C GLU A 83 -3.38 12.11 -4.93
N HIS A 84 -3.21 13.19 -4.17
CA HIS A 84 -2.58 14.43 -4.63
C HIS A 84 -1.38 14.74 -3.73
N LEU A 85 -0.19 14.34 -4.17
CA LEU A 85 1.04 14.59 -3.40
C LEU A 85 1.45 16.06 -3.44
N PRO A 86 1.95 16.61 -2.31
CA PRO A 86 2.60 17.91 -2.31
C PRO A 86 3.76 17.98 -3.31
N PRO A 87 4.00 19.13 -3.99
CA PRO A 87 5.05 19.26 -5.01
C PRO A 87 6.46 18.85 -4.55
N GLU A 88 6.78 19.05 -3.27
CA GLU A 88 8.05 18.69 -2.64
C GLU A 88 8.26 17.16 -2.49
N ILE A 89 7.18 16.38 -2.52
CA ILE A 89 7.22 14.92 -2.61
C ILE A 89 7.19 14.51 -4.08
N ASP A 90 6.24 15.07 -4.85
CA ASP A 90 6.01 14.66 -6.24
C ASP A 90 7.24 14.86 -7.12
N SER A 91 7.98 15.95 -6.90
CA SER A 91 9.22 16.25 -7.62
C SER A 91 10.36 15.25 -7.38
N LYS A 92 10.27 14.39 -6.37
CA LYS A 92 11.26 13.33 -6.06
C LYS A 92 10.96 12.01 -6.77
N LEU A 93 9.82 11.90 -7.45
CA LEU A 93 9.33 10.67 -8.04
C LEU A 93 9.52 10.68 -9.56
N VAL A 94 9.88 9.53 -10.13
CA VAL A 94 9.88 9.27 -11.57
C VAL A 94 8.51 8.76 -12.00
N HIS A 95 7.97 7.78 -11.26
CA HIS A 95 6.68 7.17 -11.52
C HIS A 95 5.89 6.96 -10.23
N LYS A 96 4.56 7.04 -10.37
CA LYS A 96 3.56 6.76 -9.34
C LYS A 96 2.65 5.66 -9.89
N LEU A 97 2.72 4.47 -9.32
CA LEU A 97 2.01 3.30 -9.80
C LEU A 97 0.90 2.95 -8.80
N TYR A 98 -0.34 3.17 -9.20
CA TYR A 98 -1.51 2.97 -8.34
C TYR A 98 -2.34 1.78 -8.81
N TYR A 99 -2.55 0.81 -7.93
CA TYR A 99 -3.40 -0.35 -8.20
C TYR A 99 -3.90 -0.93 -6.87
N GLY A 100 -5.08 -1.54 -6.84
CA GLY A 100 -5.63 -1.97 -5.55
C GLY A 100 -6.89 -2.81 -5.66
N HIS A 101 -7.56 -2.95 -4.52
CA HIS A 101 -8.85 -3.60 -4.34
C HIS A 101 -9.89 -2.52 -4.03
N PHE A 102 -10.40 -1.89 -5.09
CA PHE A 102 -11.18 -0.64 -4.98
C PHE A 102 -12.38 -0.74 -4.05
N MET A 103 -13.14 -1.84 -4.06
CA MET A 103 -14.33 -1.99 -3.20
C MET A 103 -13.99 -2.16 -1.72
N CYS A 104 -12.74 -2.47 -1.39
CA CYS A 104 -12.23 -2.57 -0.02
C CYS A 104 -11.51 -1.28 0.41
N TYR A 105 -11.32 -0.31 -0.50
CA TYR A 105 -10.48 0.86 -0.29
C TYR A 105 -9.03 0.52 0.13
N VAL A 106 -8.54 -0.62 -0.38
CA VAL A 106 -7.14 -1.04 -0.23
C VAL A 106 -6.39 -0.69 -1.51
N PHE A 107 -5.29 0.04 -1.38
CA PHE A 107 -4.45 0.46 -2.50
C PHE A 107 -2.99 0.10 -2.23
N HIS A 108 -2.34 -0.41 -3.28
CA HIS A 108 -0.90 -0.50 -3.37
C HIS A 108 -0.43 0.68 -4.20
N GLN A 109 0.48 1.45 -3.61
CA GLN A 109 1.08 2.60 -4.26
C GLN A 109 2.59 2.36 -4.30
N ASP A 110 3.09 2.02 -5.48
CA ASP A 110 4.51 1.82 -5.72
C ASP A 110 5.09 3.06 -6.39
N TYR A 111 6.16 3.57 -5.80
CA TYR A 111 6.82 4.78 -6.26
C TYR A 111 8.23 4.46 -6.73
N ILE A 112 8.54 4.88 -7.95
CA ILE A 112 9.91 4.84 -8.47
C ILE A 112 10.57 6.17 -8.10
N VAL A 113 11.52 6.11 -7.17
CA VAL A 113 12.18 7.27 -6.59
C VAL A 113 13.41 7.66 -7.41
N LYS A 114 13.62 8.95 -7.64
CA LYS A 114 14.81 9.46 -8.36
C LYS A 114 16.09 9.09 -7.62
N LYS A 115 17.15 8.76 -8.37
CA LYS A 115 18.49 8.47 -7.79
C LYS A 115 18.96 9.58 -6.85
N GLY A 116 19.57 9.21 -5.73
CA GLY A 116 20.13 10.10 -4.73
C GLY A 116 19.11 10.71 -3.75
N VAL A 117 17.82 10.43 -3.91
CA VAL A 117 16.81 10.80 -2.91
C VAL A 117 16.83 9.79 -1.76
N ASP A 118 16.79 10.28 -0.52
CA ASP A 118 16.58 9.42 0.65
C ASP A 118 15.16 8.84 0.65
N ALA A 119 15.03 7.60 0.15
CA ALA A 119 13.77 6.89 0.10
C ALA A 119 13.19 6.59 1.49
N HIS A 120 14.03 6.48 2.53
CA HIS A 120 13.55 6.24 3.89
C HIS A 120 12.89 7.50 4.44
N ALA A 121 13.55 8.65 4.36
CA ALA A 121 12.97 9.93 4.78
C ALA A 121 11.71 10.27 3.99
N LEU A 122 11.71 10.00 2.67
CA LEU A 122 10.53 10.19 1.83
C LEU A 122 9.36 9.30 2.27
N LYS A 123 9.63 8.04 2.62
CA LYS A 123 8.61 7.12 3.12
C LYS A 123 7.97 7.66 4.40
N GLU A 124 8.76 8.10 5.37
CA GLU A 124 8.21 8.63 6.63
C GLU A 124 7.35 9.88 6.39
N GLN A 125 7.73 10.77 5.44
CA GLN A 125 6.89 11.90 5.03
C GLN A 125 5.53 11.45 4.48
N MET A 126 5.51 10.44 3.61
CA MET A 126 4.27 9.92 3.02
C MET A 126 3.41 9.19 4.05
N LEU A 127 4.01 8.45 4.98
CA LEU A 127 3.29 7.82 6.09
C LEU A 127 2.62 8.85 7.00
N ALA A 128 3.27 9.99 7.28
CA ALA A 128 2.67 11.07 8.05
C ALA A 128 1.40 11.63 7.38
N LEU A 129 1.43 11.85 6.05
CA LEU A 129 0.26 12.30 5.28
C LEU A 129 -0.89 11.28 5.34
N LEU A 130 -0.57 9.98 5.24
CA LEU A 130 -1.56 8.91 5.34
C LEU A 130 -2.17 8.83 6.74
N HIS A 131 -1.36 9.02 7.78
CA HIS A 131 -1.81 9.07 9.16
C HIS A 131 -2.78 10.24 9.39
N GLU A 132 -2.43 11.46 8.94
CA GLU A 132 -3.31 12.63 9.02
C GLU A 132 -4.65 12.41 8.31
N ARG A 133 -4.60 11.74 7.15
CA ARG A 133 -5.79 11.33 6.40
C ARG A 133 -6.64 10.27 7.12
N GLY A 134 -6.11 9.62 8.15
CA GLY A 134 -6.76 8.53 8.87
C GLY A 134 -6.76 7.20 8.12
N ALA A 135 -5.85 7.04 7.15
CA ALA A 135 -5.61 5.76 6.50
C ALA A 135 -4.88 4.80 7.44
N GLN A 136 -5.10 3.50 7.26
CA GLN A 136 -4.40 2.45 7.97
C GLN A 136 -3.36 1.81 7.06
N TYR A 137 -2.21 1.45 7.62
CA TYR A 137 -1.16 0.69 6.95
C TYR A 137 -0.41 -0.15 7.98
N PRO A 138 0.07 -1.34 7.63
CA PRO A 138 -0.16 -2.07 6.37
C PRO A 138 -1.61 -2.60 6.26
N ALA A 139 -2.14 -2.70 5.05
CA ALA A 139 -3.53 -3.10 4.80
C ALA A 139 -3.70 -4.63 4.69
N GLU A 140 -2.94 -5.27 3.80
CA GLU A 140 -3.02 -6.72 3.55
C GLU A 140 -1.65 -7.42 3.59
N HIS A 141 -0.55 -6.69 3.38
CA HIS A 141 0.79 -7.27 3.29
C HIS A 141 1.47 -7.52 4.64
N ASN A 142 0.79 -7.23 5.76
CA ASN A 142 1.33 -7.32 7.12
C ASN A 142 2.55 -6.39 7.33
N VAL A 143 3.06 -6.32 8.56
CA VAL A 143 4.09 -5.32 8.92
C VAL A 143 5.48 -5.67 8.39
N GLY A 144 5.76 -6.96 8.18
CA GLY A 144 7.06 -7.45 7.75
C GLY A 144 8.19 -6.84 8.60
N HIS A 145 9.26 -6.38 7.96
CA HIS A 145 10.25 -5.48 8.59
C HIS A 145 10.13 -4.03 8.09
N LEU A 146 9.09 -3.74 7.30
CA LEU A 146 8.92 -2.46 6.61
C LEU A 146 8.12 -1.45 7.42
N TYR A 147 7.27 -1.92 8.33
CA TYR A 147 6.38 -1.11 9.16
C TYR A 147 6.60 -1.40 10.64
N LYS A 148 6.38 -0.39 11.48
CA LYS A 148 6.35 -0.56 12.95
C LYS A 148 5.05 -1.29 13.31
N ALA A 149 5.15 -2.37 14.08
CA ALA A 149 3.97 -3.07 14.56
C ALA A 149 3.22 -2.22 15.61
N PRO A 150 1.89 -2.12 15.52
CA PRO A 150 1.07 -1.60 16.60
C PRO A 150 1.26 -2.43 17.87
N GLU A 151 1.03 -1.81 19.03
CA GLU A 151 1.28 -2.45 20.32
C GLU A 151 0.45 -3.73 20.53
N THR A 152 -0.81 -3.72 20.08
CA THR A 152 -1.68 -4.91 20.09
C THR A 152 -1.08 -6.09 19.31
N LEU A 153 -0.41 -5.80 18.19
CA LEU A 153 0.21 -6.80 17.34
C LEU A 153 1.52 -7.30 17.94
N LYS A 154 2.32 -6.42 18.56
CA LYS A 154 3.51 -6.84 19.32
C LYS A 154 3.17 -7.78 20.47
N GLN A 155 2.12 -7.46 21.24
CA GLN A 155 1.63 -8.31 22.32
C GLN A 155 1.17 -9.68 21.81
N PHE A 156 0.47 -9.70 20.67
CA PHE A 156 0.07 -10.93 20.01
C PHE A 156 1.28 -11.77 19.58
N TYR A 157 2.31 -11.16 18.98
CA TYR A 157 3.54 -11.87 18.61
C TYR A 157 4.25 -12.47 19.82
N ARG A 158 4.41 -11.70 20.90
CA ARG A 158 5.06 -12.16 22.14
C ARG A 158 4.30 -13.29 22.81
N LYS A 159 2.97 -13.28 22.74
CA LYS A 159 2.12 -14.37 23.26
C LYS A 159 2.33 -15.67 22.48
N ASN A 160 2.48 -15.59 21.16
CA ASN A 160 2.62 -16.76 20.29
C ASN A 160 4.05 -17.31 20.26
N ASP A 161 5.06 -16.45 20.33
CA ASP A 161 6.47 -16.85 20.39
C ASP A 161 7.17 -16.17 21.57
N PRO A 162 7.00 -16.65 22.81
CA PRO A 162 7.62 -16.05 23.99
C PRO A 162 9.16 -16.10 23.97
N THR A 163 9.75 -16.90 23.08
CA THR A 163 11.21 -17.05 22.96
C THR A 163 11.84 -16.16 21.88
N ASN A 164 11.04 -15.53 21.03
CA ASN A 164 11.48 -14.77 19.85
C ASN A 164 12.44 -15.60 18.97
N SER A 165 12.04 -16.82 18.62
CA SER A 165 12.80 -17.76 17.78
C SER A 165 12.14 -18.04 16.42
N MET A 166 10.91 -17.57 16.22
CA MET A 166 10.12 -17.75 15.00
C MET A 166 9.88 -16.40 14.33
N ASN A 167 10.64 -16.13 13.26
CA ASN A 167 10.64 -14.86 12.52
C ASN A 167 10.93 -13.60 13.38
N PRO A 168 12.10 -13.53 14.07
CA PRO A 168 12.39 -12.42 14.99
C PRO A 168 12.51 -11.06 14.30
N GLY A 169 12.06 -10.02 14.99
CA GLY A 169 12.18 -8.62 14.53
C GLY A 169 11.10 -8.14 13.58
N ILE A 170 10.05 -8.92 13.35
CA ILE A 170 8.85 -8.48 12.61
C ILE A 170 8.23 -7.27 13.30
N GLY A 171 7.77 -6.30 12.51
CA GLY A 171 7.18 -5.08 13.01
C GLY A 171 8.18 -4.08 13.57
N LYS A 172 9.43 -4.12 13.09
CA LYS A 172 10.57 -3.38 13.66
C LYS A 172 10.75 -3.64 15.18
N THR A 173 10.49 -4.88 15.62
CA THR A 173 10.74 -5.32 17.01
C THR A 173 12.18 -5.83 17.18
N THR A 174 12.60 -6.17 18.40
CA THR A 174 13.92 -6.75 18.65
C THR A 174 14.10 -8.10 17.96
N ARG A 175 15.31 -8.35 17.45
CA ARG A 175 15.73 -9.65 16.88
C ARG A 175 16.36 -10.58 17.93
N LYS A 176 16.49 -10.14 19.18
CA LYS A 176 17.17 -10.89 20.25
C LYS A 176 16.22 -11.90 20.89
N LYS A 177 16.76 -13.07 21.26
CA LYS A 177 16.03 -14.11 22.01
C LYS A 177 15.35 -13.53 23.26
N TYR A 178 14.18 -14.07 23.57
CA TYR A 178 13.33 -13.69 24.72
C TYR A 178 12.97 -12.21 24.74
N TRP A 179 12.83 -11.59 23.57
CA TRP A 179 12.38 -10.20 23.42
C TRP A 179 13.25 -9.19 24.18
N LYS A 180 14.56 -9.45 24.31
CA LYS A 180 15.49 -8.50 24.96
C LYS A 180 15.63 -7.24 24.10
N GLU A 181 15.30 -6.08 24.65
CA GLU A 181 15.51 -4.79 24.01
C GLU A 181 16.90 -4.23 24.38
N SER A 182 17.57 -3.54 23.45
CA SER A 182 18.78 -2.75 23.76
C SER A 182 18.38 -1.32 24.09
N ALA A 183 19.12 -0.63 24.97
CA ALA A 183 18.89 0.77 25.32
C ALA A 183 18.83 1.71 24.07
N GLU A 184 19.57 1.40 23.01
CA GLU A 184 19.53 2.13 21.72
C GLU A 184 18.18 2.08 20.99
N THR A 185 17.31 1.12 21.34
CA THR A 185 15.98 0.96 20.71
C THR A 185 14.93 1.88 21.34
N GLU A 186 15.19 2.46 22.52
CA GLU A 186 14.31 3.42 23.18
C GLU A 186 14.48 4.82 22.58
N GLU A 187 15.71 5.28 22.30
CA GLU A 187 15.97 6.64 21.80
C GLU A 187 15.42 6.89 20.38
N HIS A 188 15.43 5.88 19.51
CA HIS A 188 14.77 5.99 18.20
C HIS A 188 13.24 5.79 18.25
N ASN A 189 12.70 5.28 19.36
CA ASN A 189 11.26 5.07 19.53
C ASN A 189 10.55 6.25 20.20
N THR A 190 11.21 7.01 21.08
CA THR A 190 10.63 8.15 21.80
C THR A 190 10.60 9.42 20.97
N GLN A 191 11.57 9.65 20.08
CA GLN A 191 11.57 10.85 19.22
C GLN A 191 10.44 10.88 18.17
N ALA A 192 9.79 9.74 17.89
CA ALA A 192 8.68 9.68 16.94
C ALA A 192 7.29 9.60 17.60
N SER A 193 7.20 9.35 18.91
CA SER A 193 5.92 9.16 19.61
C SER A 193 5.57 10.25 20.62
N ASP A 194 6.57 10.92 21.20
CA ASP A 194 6.30 11.81 22.35
C ASP A 194 6.05 13.27 21.94
N GLU A 195 6.07 13.58 20.64
CA GLU A 195 5.61 14.88 20.10
C GLU A 195 4.19 14.83 19.49
N LEU A 196 3.52 13.67 19.45
CA LEU A 196 2.22 13.52 18.75
C LEU A 196 1.16 12.71 19.54
N LEU A 197 1.12 12.87 20.87
CA LEU A 197 -0.02 12.48 21.72
C LEU A 197 -0.82 13.71 22.17
#